data_AF-A0A182RH21-F1
#
_entry.id   AF-A0A182RH21-F1
#
_cell.length_a   1.000
_cell.length_b   1.000
_cell.length_c   1.000
_cell.angle_alpha   90.00
_cell.angle_beta   90.00
_cell.angle_gamma   90.00
#
_symmetry.space_group_name_H-M   'P 1'
#
loop_
_entity.id
_entity.type
_entity.pdbx_description
1 polymer ?
#
loop_
_entity_poly.entity_id
_entity_poly.type
_entity_poly.pdbx_seq_one_letter_code
_entity_poly.pdbx_strand_id
1 'polypeptide(L)' 'MAAAVQGSPRTGDESSESENETEPAKIFHRKLSTKKDVKSATATKEGYLMKQTWSFQRWRRRYFRLKGHKLYYAKGSK' A
#
# COMPACT_ATOMS: atom_id res chain seq x y z
N MET A 1 33.84 -13.03 48.89
CA MET A 1 33.58 -11.58 48.75
C MET A 1 32.57 -11.38 47.63
N ALA A 2 31.54 -10.57 47.91
CA ALA A 2 30.48 -10.12 47.01
C ALA A 2 31.04 -9.40 45.75
N ALA A 3 30.31 -9.07 44.67
CA ALA A 3 28.93 -8.61 44.57
C ALA A 3 28.38 -8.71 43.13
N ALA A 4 27.06 -8.55 43.05
CA ALA A 4 26.20 -8.58 41.86
C ALA A 4 26.47 -7.47 40.84
N VAL A 5 26.22 -7.76 39.55
CA VAL A 5 26.04 -6.74 38.50
C VAL A 5 24.55 -6.41 38.39
N GLN A 6 24.17 -5.23 38.86
CA GLN A 6 22.90 -4.56 38.54
C GLN A 6 23.23 -3.11 38.19
N GLY A 7 22.58 -2.56 37.16
CA GLY A 7 22.62 -1.13 36.87
C GLY A 7 22.38 -0.77 35.41
N SER A 8 21.12 -0.78 35.00
CA SER A 8 20.61 0.06 33.91
C SER A 8 20.62 1.55 34.36
N PRO A 9 20.24 2.55 33.54
CA PRO A 9 20.73 2.99 32.24
C PRO A 9 21.50 4.34 32.37
N ARG A 10 22.33 4.72 31.39
CA ARG A 10 22.86 6.10 31.30
C ARG A 10 22.12 6.87 30.21
N THR A 11 21.43 7.89 30.69
CA THR A 11 20.71 8.93 29.99
C THR A 11 21.65 9.88 29.24
N GLY A 12 21.23 10.33 28.05
CA GLY A 12 21.39 11.71 27.60
C GLY A 12 22.71 12.08 26.91
N ASP A 13 22.71 11.99 25.58
CA ASP A 13 23.42 12.89 24.65
C ASP A 13 22.57 12.85 23.36
N GLU A 14 21.48 13.62 23.29
CA GLU A 14 21.43 14.95 22.66
C GLU A 14 22.13 15.01 21.29
N SER A 15 21.39 14.67 20.23
CA SER A 15 21.04 15.65 19.19
C SER A 15 20.46 14.92 17.97
N SER A 16 19.14 15.00 17.81
CA SER A 16 18.46 14.57 16.59
C SER A 16 17.97 15.84 15.89
N GLU A 17 18.81 16.45 15.07
CA GLU A 17 18.38 17.49 14.13
C GLU A 17 17.47 16.83 13.09
N SER A 18 16.16 16.87 13.35
CA SER A 18 15.16 16.64 12.31
C SER A 18 15.20 17.86 11.40
N GLU A 19 16.02 17.83 10.36
CA GLU A 19 15.87 18.74 9.23
C GLU A 19 14.43 18.63 8.76
N ASN A 20 13.74 19.77 8.78
CA ASN A 20 12.38 19.91 8.33
C ASN A 20 12.41 19.88 6.80
N GLU A 21 12.74 18.71 6.23
CA GLU A 21 12.61 18.39 4.82
C GLU A 21 11.13 18.57 4.50
N THR A 22 10.79 19.76 4.01
CA THR A 22 9.45 20.05 3.53
C THR A 22 9.34 19.25 2.24
N GLU A 23 8.95 17.97 2.37
CA GLU A 23 8.65 17.10 1.24
C GLU A 23 7.81 17.94 0.26
N PRO A 24 8.26 18.13 -1.00
CA PRO A 24 7.55 18.96 -1.95
C PRO A 24 6.11 18.47 -2.00
N ALA A 25 5.16 19.39 -1.81
CA ALA A 25 3.75 19.11 -1.67
C ALA A 25 3.33 18.01 -2.64
N LYS A 26 2.99 16.82 -2.09
CA LYS A 26 2.61 15.64 -2.87
C LYS A 26 1.53 16.08 -3.84
N ILE A 27 1.86 16.16 -5.12
CA ILE A 27 0.93 16.55 -6.18
C ILE A 27 -0.14 15.48 -6.18
N PHE A 28 -1.23 15.73 -5.47
CA PHE A 28 -2.38 14.85 -5.50
C PHE A 28 -2.87 14.87 -6.93
N HIS A 29 -2.53 13.82 -7.68
CA HIS A 29 -3.04 13.63 -9.03
C HIS A 29 -4.56 13.77 -8.94
N ARG A 30 -5.08 14.84 -9.55
CA ARG A 30 -6.50 15.12 -9.62
C ARG A 30 -7.17 13.83 -10.05
N LYS A 31 -8.15 13.37 -9.27
CA LYS A 31 -8.90 12.14 -9.50
C LYS A 31 -9.58 12.24 -10.87
N LEU A 32 -8.88 11.80 -11.92
CA LEU A 32 -9.41 11.79 -13.27
C LEU A 32 -10.52 10.73 -13.28
N SER A 33 -11.74 11.21 -13.50
CA SER A 33 -12.89 10.33 -13.62
C SER A 33 -12.73 9.47 -14.88
N THR A 34 -12.53 8.17 -14.69
CA THR A 34 -12.46 7.16 -15.76
C THR A 34 -13.80 6.97 -16.50
N LYS A 35 -14.85 7.76 -16.17
CA LYS A 35 -16.18 7.68 -16.80
C LYS A 35 -16.16 7.74 -18.33
N LYS A 36 -15.17 8.41 -18.94
CA LYS A 36 -15.05 8.48 -20.41
C LYS A 36 -14.47 7.20 -21.00
N ASP A 37 -13.57 6.51 -20.29
CA ASP A 37 -12.86 5.31 -20.76
C ASP A 37 -13.69 4.02 -20.64
N VAL A 38 -14.78 4.03 -19.87
CA VAL A 38 -15.64 2.85 -19.64
C VAL A 38 -16.54 2.51 -20.84
N LYS A 39 -16.72 3.45 -21.79
CA LYS A 39 -17.61 3.27 -22.96
C LYS A 39 -17.01 2.42 -24.08
N SER A 40 -15.70 2.26 -24.14
CA SER A 40 -15.05 1.33 -25.06
C SER A 40 -14.99 -0.06 -24.42
N ALA A 41 -15.62 -1.05 -25.04
CA ALA A 41 -15.78 -2.40 -24.49
C ALA A 41 -14.48 -3.23 -24.39
N THR A 42 -13.32 -2.61 -24.58
CA THR A 42 -11.99 -3.21 -24.36
C THR A 42 -11.65 -3.20 -22.87
N ALA A 43 -10.83 -4.15 -22.43
CA ALA A 43 -10.42 -4.17 -21.03
C ALA A 43 -9.54 -2.93 -20.75
N THR A 44 -10.06 -1.94 -20.03
CA THR A 44 -9.38 -0.65 -19.83
C THR A 44 -8.11 -0.80 -18.98
N LYS A 45 -8.13 -1.75 -18.03
CA LYS A 45 -7.02 -2.05 -17.11
C LYS A 45 -7.05 -3.51 -16.69
N GLU A 46 -5.87 -4.09 -16.57
CA GLU A 46 -5.65 -5.42 -16.03
C GLU A 46 -4.35 -5.50 -15.24
N GLY A 47 -4.23 -6.49 -14.36
CA GLY A 47 -3.05 -6.67 -13.54
C GLY A 47 -3.31 -7.43 -12.24
N TYR A 48 -2.24 -7.66 -11.48
CA TYR A 48 -2.33 -8.31 -10.18
C TYR A 48 -2.72 -7.31 -9.09
N LEU A 49 -3.78 -7.61 -8.36
CA LEU A 49 -4.18 -6.87 -7.16
C LEU A 49 -4.41 -7.83 -6.01
N MET A 50 -4.46 -7.29 -4.80
CA MET A 50 -4.77 -8.05 -3.59
C MET A 50 -6.28 -8.04 -3.35
N LYS A 51 -6.91 -9.22 -3.38
CA LYS A 51 -8.33 -9.40 -3.05
C LYS A 51 -8.48 -9.81 -1.59
N GLN A 52 -9.25 -9.06 -0.81
CA GLN A 52 -9.70 -9.53 0.49
C GLN A 52 -10.61 -10.75 0.31
N THR A 53 -10.32 -11.81 1.06
CA THR A 53 -11.16 -13.01 1.08
C THR A 53 -12.17 -12.94 2.22
N TRP A 54 -13.21 -13.76 2.14
CA TRP A 54 -14.27 -13.82 3.16
C TRP A 54 -13.72 -14.12 4.57
N SER A 55 -12.58 -14.81 4.66
CA SER A 55 -11.80 -14.86 5.89
C SER A 55 -11.15 -13.50 6.13
N PHE A 56 -11.65 -12.78 7.13
CA PHE A 56 -11.43 -11.36 7.40
C PHE A 56 -9.96 -10.89 7.46
N GLN A 57 -8.99 -11.80 7.65
CA GLN A 57 -7.55 -11.50 7.76
C GLN A 57 -6.70 -12.02 6.60
N ARG A 58 -7.27 -12.40 5.46
CA ARG A 58 -6.48 -12.96 4.35
C ARG A 58 -6.68 -12.21 3.05
N TRP A 59 -5.60 -11.60 2.58
CA TRP A 59 -5.48 -11.03 1.24
C TRP A 59 -4.88 -12.09 0.31
N ARG A 60 -5.40 -12.20 -0.92
CA ARG A 60 -4.85 -13.11 -1.95
C ARG A 60 -4.54 -12.33 -3.21
N ARG A 61 -3.34 -12.54 -3.76
CA ARG A 61 -2.97 -12.02 -5.07
C ARG A 61 -3.82 -12.70 -6.14
N ARG A 62 -4.56 -11.92 -6.94
CA ARG A 62 -5.41 -12.40 -8.03
C ARG A 62 -5.17 -11.52 -9.25
N TYR A 63 -5.33 -12.10 -10.44
CA TYR A 63 -5.29 -11.34 -11.68
C TYR A 63 -6.67 -10.74 -11.92
N PHE A 64 -6.75 -9.42 -12.06
CA PHE A 64 -7.99 -8.68 -12.28
C PHE A 64 -8.04 -8.15 -13.69
N ARG A 65 -9.22 -8.19 -14.29
CA ARG A 65 -9.49 -7.61 -15.61
C ARG A 65 -10.78 -6.81 -15.56
N LEU A 66 -10.68 -5.50 -15.80
CA LEU A 66 -11.82 -4.60 -15.86
C LEU A 66 -12.33 -4.53 -17.29
N LYS A 67 -13.59 -4.93 -17.53
CA LYS A 67 -14.25 -4.83 -18.85
C LYS A 67 -15.57 -4.07 -18.70
N GLY A 68 -15.62 -2.86 -19.26
CA GLY A 68 -16.74 -1.94 -19.02
C GLY A 68 -16.90 -1.65 -17.52
N HIS A 69 -18.07 -1.95 -16.95
CA HIS A 69 -18.33 -1.78 -15.51
C HIS A 69 -18.12 -3.07 -14.68
N LYS A 70 -17.74 -4.18 -15.32
CA LYS A 70 -17.59 -5.48 -14.66
C LYS A 70 -16.12 -5.76 -14.37
N LEU A 71 -15.84 -6.13 -13.13
CA LEU A 71 -14.51 -6.53 -12.68
C LEU A 71 -14.45 -8.05 -12.53
N TYR A 72 -13.61 -8.70 -13.34
CA TYR A 72 -13.38 -10.14 -13.29
C TYR A 72 -12.08 -10.45 -12.53
N TYR A 73 -11.99 -11.62 -11.88
CA TYR A 73 -10.75 -12.08 -11.24
C TYR A 73 -10.46 -13.56 -11.54
N ALA A 74 -9.18 -13.91 -11.56
CA ALA A 74 -8.68 -15.28 -11.75
C ALA A 74 -7.51 -15.60 -10.80
N LYS A 75 -7.19 -16.89 -10.63
CA LYS A 75 -6.05 -17.33 -9.80
C LYS A 75 -4.70 -17.00 -10.46
N GLY A 76 -4.60 -17.09 -11.77
CA GLY A 76 -3.46 -16.67 -12.58
C GLY A 76 -3.95 -15.90 -13.79
N SER A 77 -3.01 -15.31 -14.54
CA SER A 77 -3.27 -14.86 -15.91
C SER A 77 -3.60 -16.10 -16.76
N LYS A 78 -4.71 -16.04 -17.49
CA LYS A 78 -5.14 -17.08 -18.44
C LYS A 78 -4.16 -17.18 -19.59
#